data_AF-A0A847YJS0-F1
#
_entry.id   AF-A0A847YJS0-F1
#
_cell.length_a   1.000
_cell.length_b   1.000
_cell.length_c   1.000
_cell.angle_alpha   90.00
_cell.angle_beta   90.00
_cell.angle_gamma   90.00
#
_symmetry.space_group_name_H-M   'P 1'
#
loop_
_entity.id
_entity.type
_entity.pdbx_description
1 polymer ?
#
loop_
_entity_poly.entity_id
_entity_poly.type
_entity_poly.pdbx_seq_one_letter_code
_entity_poly.pdbx_strand_id
1 'polypeptide(L)'
;MSNIGQMAYMNRAAAVIALKNAGARCHETAIKLHMNVEKMSEDKASAAATERGTAPLLQQAMAVRIFAEAVGGFEDLGSLCEAIRQRHTKSMFDFYGNSEREHNVFFEAVQSMAEAEELARYLLLPWTDDLTGRLSSDEIGLLQKQYEICFRQIKAAGDLFLKYGETLPGKPDSSQHCFVIYEIVEAGKSPRKAGIMIKAYNKIKHRFLVFDDPDELLQSLTDEEISTEYSVLPIALNDKDIEQYETITFGISQCMERLAALTLGLDEAEIELM
;
A
#
# COMPACT_ATOMS: atom_id res chain seq x y z
N MET A 1 -4.57 -7.73 25.45
CA MET A 1 -3.31 -8.20 24.81
C MET A 1 -3.50 -9.21 23.67
N SER A 2 -4.45 -10.16 23.68
CA SER A 2 -4.56 -11.18 22.60
C SER A 2 -4.92 -10.64 21.20
N ASN A 3 -5.50 -9.44 21.11
CA ASN A 3 -5.90 -8.82 19.84
C ASN A 3 -4.78 -7.99 19.18
N ILE A 4 -3.68 -7.70 19.88
CA ILE A 4 -2.55 -6.91 19.34
C ILE A 4 -1.77 -7.76 18.31
N GLY A 5 -1.50 -9.03 18.62
CA GLY A 5 -0.89 -9.95 17.66
C GLY A 5 -1.75 -10.22 16.41
N GLN A 6 -3.05 -9.92 16.46
CA GLN A 6 -3.92 -9.96 15.26
C GLN A 6 -3.80 -8.70 14.40
N MET A 7 -3.37 -7.56 14.98
CA MET A 7 -3.06 -6.35 14.21
C MET A 7 -1.77 -6.50 13.38
N ALA A 8 -0.78 -7.25 13.86
CA ALA A 8 0.44 -7.59 13.11
C ALA A 8 0.14 -8.22 11.74
N TYR A 9 -0.99 -8.94 11.65
CA TYR A 9 -1.50 -9.61 10.46
C TYR A 9 -2.76 -8.95 9.92
N MET A 10 -2.92 -7.63 10.10
CA MET A 10 -3.94 -6.87 9.36
C MET A 10 -3.96 -7.35 7.91
N ASN A 11 -5.18 -7.59 7.42
CA ASN A 11 -5.58 -8.43 6.27
C ASN A 11 -4.64 -8.41 5.05
N ARG A 12 -3.91 -7.31 4.85
CA ARG A 12 -3.01 -7.03 3.73
C ARG A 12 -1.73 -7.87 3.74
N ALA A 13 -1.04 -8.03 4.87
CA ALA A 13 0.18 -8.84 4.90
C ALA A 13 -0.13 -10.31 4.57
N ALA A 14 -1.21 -10.85 5.16
CA ALA A 14 -1.71 -12.17 4.82
C ALA A 14 -2.16 -12.27 3.35
N ALA A 15 -2.82 -11.25 2.81
CA ALA A 15 -3.20 -11.18 1.41
C ALA A 15 -1.96 -11.19 0.49
N VAL A 16 -0.91 -10.43 0.80
CA VAL A 16 0.33 -10.40 0.00
C VAL A 16 1.00 -11.78 -0.03
N ILE A 17 1.08 -12.49 1.10
CA ILE A 17 1.59 -13.87 1.13
C ILE A 17 0.74 -14.78 0.24
N ALA A 18 -0.58 -14.70 0.36
CA ALA A 18 -1.50 -15.52 -0.43
C ALA A 18 -1.35 -15.24 -1.93
N LEU A 19 -1.21 -13.97 -2.31
CA LEU A 19 -1.02 -13.53 -3.69
C LEU A 19 0.36 -13.94 -4.24
N LYS A 20 1.42 -13.86 -3.43
CA LYS A 20 2.76 -14.33 -3.80
C LYS A 20 2.75 -15.83 -4.07
N ASN A 21 2.13 -16.60 -3.17
CA ASN A 21 1.97 -18.04 -3.33
C ASN A 21 1.11 -18.41 -4.54
N ALA A 22 0.06 -17.62 -4.82
CA ALA A 22 -0.74 -17.77 -6.04
C ALA A 22 0.09 -17.45 -7.29
N GLY A 23 0.91 -16.40 -7.25
CA GLY A 23 1.86 -16.00 -8.29
C GLY A 23 2.83 -17.10 -8.68
N ALA A 24 3.41 -17.78 -7.69
CA ALA A 24 4.30 -18.93 -7.91
C ALA A 24 3.61 -20.12 -8.58
N ARG A 25 2.28 -20.16 -8.58
CA ARG A 25 1.44 -21.23 -9.15
C ARG A 25 0.62 -20.78 -10.34
N CYS A 26 1.00 -19.67 -10.99
CA CYS A 26 0.26 -19.12 -12.13
C CYS A 26 0.18 -20.10 -13.32
N HIS A 27 1.21 -20.90 -13.56
CA HIS A 27 1.17 -21.90 -14.64
C HIS A 27 0.14 -23.01 -14.37
N GLU A 28 0.15 -23.60 -13.18
CA GLU A 28 -0.87 -24.59 -12.76
C GLU A 28 -2.28 -24.00 -12.79
N THR A 29 -2.41 -22.73 -12.39
CA THR A 29 -3.69 -22.01 -12.37
C THR A 29 -4.19 -21.73 -13.78
N ALA A 30 -3.31 -21.34 -14.71
CA ALA A 30 -3.63 -21.15 -16.12
C ALA A 30 -4.13 -22.45 -16.77
N ILE A 31 -3.46 -23.59 -16.48
CA ILE A 31 -3.90 -24.90 -16.95
C ILE A 31 -5.31 -25.21 -16.44
N LYS A 32 -5.54 -25.08 -15.12
CA LYS A 32 -6.85 -25.33 -14.51
C LYS A 32 -7.94 -24.40 -15.06
N LEU A 33 -7.61 -23.15 -15.37
CA LEU A 33 -8.53 -22.19 -15.98
C LEU A 33 -9.03 -22.72 -17.34
N HIS A 34 -8.12 -23.06 -18.25
CA HIS A 34 -8.48 -23.59 -19.57
C HIS A 34 -9.19 -24.95 -19.48
N MET A 35 -8.81 -25.81 -18.53
CA MET A 35 -9.51 -27.08 -18.30
C MET A 35 -10.96 -26.86 -17.83
N ASN A 36 -11.20 -25.95 -16.89
CA ASN A 36 -12.52 -25.79 -16.27
C ASN A 36 -13.46 -24.88 -17.07
N VAL A 37 -12.93 -23.80 -17.65
CA VAL A 37 -13.72 -22.81 -18.40
C VAL A 37 -13.93 -23.26 -19.84
N GLU A 38 -12.84 -23.67 -20.52
CA GLU A 38 -12.87 -24.05 -21.93
C GLU A 38 -13.04 -25.56 -22.14
N LYS A 39 -13.15 -26.34 -21.05
CA LYS A 39 -13.35 -27.81 -21.08
C LYS A 39 -12.29 -28.55 -21.90
N MET A 40 -11.06 -28.07 -21.84
CA MET A 40 -9.91 -28.69 -22.52
C MET A 40 -9.35 -29.88 -21.74
N SER A 41 -8.73 -30.83 -22.44
CA SER A 41 -7.85 -31.82 -21.81
C SER A 41 -6.60 -31.16 -21.25
N GLU A 42 -5.95 -31.78 -20.27
CA GLU A 42 -4.77 -31.23 -19.59
C GLU A 42 -3.65 -30.85 -20.57
N ASP A 43 -3.31 -31.73 -21.52
CA ASP A 43 -2.28 -31.45 -22.54
C ASP A 43 -2.61 -30.23 -23.41
N LYS A 44 -3.89 -30.09 -23.80
CA LYS A 44 -4.36 -28.95 -24.62
C LYS A 44 -4.39 -27.66 -23.80
N ALA A 45 -4.78 -27.76 -22.53
CA ALA A 45 -4.79 -26.63 -21.60
C ALA A 45 -3.37 -26.13 -21.29
N SER A 46 -2.40 -27.04 -21.14
CA SER A 46 -0.98 -26.71 -20.95
C SER A 46 -0.37 -26.02 -22.17
N ALA A 47 -0.66 -26.54 -23.38
CA ALA A 47 -0.26 -25.88 -24.61
C ALA A 47 -0.89 -24.48 -24.74
N ALA A 48 -2.20 -24.35 -24.49
CA ALA A 48 -2.90 -23.06 -24.54
C ALA A 48 -2.38 -22.05 -23.51
N ALA A 49 -2.07 -22.48 -22.28
CA ALA A 49 -1.51 -21.63 -21.24
C ALA A 49 -0.15 -21.02 -21.66
N THR A 50 0.62 -21.75 -22.46
CA THR A 50 1.93 -21.32 -22.98
C THR A 50 1.77 -20.44 -24.22
N GLU A 51 1.01 -20.91 -25.22
CA GLU A 51 0.81 -20.23 -26.50
C GLU A 51 0.11 -18.87 -26.33
N ARG A 52 -0.85 -18.79 -25.42
CA ARG A 52 -1.63 -17.57 -25.16
C ARG A 52 -1.02 -16.67 -24.07
N GLY A 53 0.08 -17.09 -23.46
CA GLY A 53 0.70 -16.31 -22.37
C GLY A 53 -0.19 -16.12 -21.13
N THR A 54 -1.16 -17.01 -20.90
CA THR A 54 -2.11 -16.90 -19.76
C THR A 54 -1.40 -16.91 -18.41
N ALA A 55 -0.34 -17.70 -18.26
CA ALA A 55 0.42 -17.77 -17.01
C ALA A 55 1.14 -16.44 -16.67
N PRO A 56 1.89 -15.83 -17.61
CA PRO A 56 2.38 -14.45 -17.46
C PRO A 56 1.30 -13.42 -17.07
N LEU A 57 0.13 -13.44 -17.74
CA LEU A 57 -0.97 -12.52 -17.43
C LEU A 57 -1.51 -12.70 -16.02
N LEU A 58 -1.67 -13.94 -15.55
CA LEU A 58 -2.07 -14.22 -14.17
C LEU A 58 -1.01 -13.73 -13.18
N GLN A 59 0.27 -13.91 -13.49
CA GLN A 59 1.37 -13.45 -12.63
C GLN A 59 1.37 -11.92 -12.54
N GLN A 60 1.14 -11.24 -13.66
CA GLN A 60 0.99 -9.79 -13.73
C GLN A 60 -0.18 -9.29 -12.87
N ALA A 61 -1.34 -9.94 -12.96
CA ALA A 61 -2.50 -9.61 -12.13
C ALA A 61 -2.21 -9.78 -10.63
N MET A 62 -1.49 -10.84 -10.24
CA MET A 62 -1.07 -11.05 -8.85
C MET A 62 -0.11 -9.95 -8.39
N ALA A 63 0.86 -9.58 -9.23
CA ALA A 63 1.85 -8.55 -8.95
C ALA A 63 1.19 -7.18 -8.73
N VAL A 64 0.24 -6.80 -9.59
CA VAL A 64 -0.57 -5.58 -9.44
C VAL A 64 -1.40 -5.60 -8.17
N ARG A 65 -1.91 -6.78 -7.78
CA ARG A 65 -2.68 -6.92 -6.55
C ARG A 65 -1.79 -6.78 -5.30
N ILE A 66 -0.57 -7.33 -5.31
CA ILE A 66 0.41 -7.15 -4.24
C ILE A 66 0.75 -5.66 -4.07
N PHE A 67 1.00 -4.97 -5.18
CA PHE A 67 1.20 -3.52 -5.16
C PHE A 67 0.01 -2.78 -4.54
N ALA A 68 -1.22 -3.13 -4.93
CA ALA A 68 -2.42 -2.53 -4.34
C ALA A 68 -2.52 -2.78 -2.83
N GLU A 69 -2.17 -3.97 -2.33
CA GLU A 69 -2.15 -4.20 -0.89
C GLU A 69 -1.08 -3.37 -0.17
N ALA A 70 0.10 -3.18 -0.77
CA ALA A 70 1.13 -2.29 -0.24
C ALA A 70 0.64 -0.83 -0.17
N VAL A 71 0.00 -0.34 -1.24
CA VAL A 71 -0.58 1.01 -1.28
C VAL A 71 -1.65 1.20 -0.21
N GLY A 72 -2.58 0.26 -0.09
CA GLY A 72 -3.59 0.34 0.94
C GLY A 72 -3.01 0.24 2.36
N GLY A 73 -1.86 -0.43 2.52
CA GLY A 73 -1.09 -0.39 3.76
C GLY A 73 -0.56 1.02 4.07
N PHE A 74 -0.04 1.74 3.08
CA PHE A 74 0.39 3.13 3.27
C PHE A 74 -0.76 4.04 3.71
N GLU A 75 -1.94 3.87 3.11
CA GLU A 75 -3.16 4.61 3.50
C GLU A 75 -3.58 4.32 4.95
N ASP A 76 -3.59 3.04 5.33
CA ASP A 76 -3.95 2.62 6.68
C ASP A 76 -2.95 3.17 7.71
N LEU A 77 -1.65 3.16 7.39
CA LEU A 77 -0.60 3.72 8.25
C LEU A 77 -0.71 5.24 8.38
N GLY A 78 -0.87 5.95 7.27
CA GLY A 78 -1.06 7.41 7.28
C GLY A 78 -2.33 7.80 8.06
N SER A 79 -3.42 7.06 7.87
CA SER A 79 -4.67 7.24 8.62
C SER A 79 -4.50 7.00 10.12
N LEU A 80 -3.77 5.95 10.50
CA LEU A 80 -3.47 5.66 11.91
C LEU A 80 -2.62 6.77 12.54
N CYS A 81 -1.56 7.20 11.87
CA CYS A 81 -0.69 8.29 12.34
C CYS A 81 -1.48 9.59 12.54
N GLU A 82 -2.36 9.93 11.60
CA GLU A 82 -3.22 11.10 11.70
C GLU A 82 -4.25 10.97 12.84
N ALA A 83 -4.83 9.78 13.01
CA ALA A 83 -5.72 9.50 14.13
C ALA A 83 -5.01 9.63 15.49
N ILE A 84 -3.79 9.13 15.60
CA ILE A 84 -2.95 9.29 16.80
C ILE A 84 -2.71 10.77 17.07
N ARG A 85 -2.35 11.55 16.04
CA ARG A 85 -2.11 13.00 16.14
C ARG A 85 -3.36 13.76 16.61
N GLN A 86 -4.56 13.37 16.18
CA GLN A 86 -5.79 14.09 16.49
C GLN A 86 -6.59 13.55 17.69
N ARG A 87 -6.12 12.48 18.36
CA ARG A 87 -6.85 11.76 19.41
C ARG A 87 -7.29 12.61 20.61
N HIS A 88 -6.63 13.74 20.86
CA HIS A 88 -6.98 14.67 21.94
C HIS A 88 -8.27 15.47 21.66
N THR A 89 -8.71 15.53 20.40
CA THR A 89 -9.91 16.29 20.01
C THR A 89 -11.17 15.42 19.88
N LYS A 90 -11.03 14.16 19.42
CA LYS A 90 -12.10 13.16 19.31
C LYS A 90 -11.50 11.74 19.33
N SER A 91 -12.38 10.73 19.39
CA SER A 91 -12.03 9.31 19.28
C SER A 91 -11.10 9.05 18.09
N MET A 92 -10.01 8.29 18.30
CA MET A 92 -9.11 7.84 17.23
C MET A 92 -9.87 7.11 16.11
N PHE A 93 -10.93 6.36 16.44
CA PHE A 93 -11.75 5.66 15.45
C PHE A 93 -12.54 6.64 14.55
N ASP A 94 -12.97 7.78 15.08
CA ASP A 94 -13.66 8.81 14.30
C ASP A 94 -12.71 9.46 13.30
N PHE A 95 -11.44 9.65 13.65
CA PHE A 95 -10.44 10.20 12.73
C PHE A 95 -9.96 9.17 11.71
N TYR A 96 -9.70 7.93 12.13
CA TYR A 96 -9.30 6.86 11.23
C TYR A 96 -10.33 6.62 10.12
N GLY A 97 -11.63 6.77 10.42
CA GLY A 97 -12.71 6.65 9.43
C GLY A 97 -12.91 7.88 8.52
N ASN A 98 -12.36 9.05 8.88
CA ASN A 98 -12.58 10.32 8.18
C ASN A 98 -11.30 10.91 7.55
N SER A 99 -10.15 10.24 7.67
CA SER A 99 -8.81 10.71 7.28
C SER A 99 -8.53 10.72 5.77
N GLU A 100 -9.56 10.73 4.92
CA GLU A 100 -9.50 10.48 3.46
C GLU A 100 -8.52 11.36 2.64
N ARG A 101 -7.80 12.34 3.23
CA ARG A 101 -7.27 13.48 2.45
C ARG A 101 -5.83 13.94 2.67
N GLU A 102 -5.07 13.44 3.63
CA GLU A 102 -3.74 14.04 3.93
C GLU A 102 -2.55 13.07 4.04
N HIS A 103 -2.66 11.85 3.50
CA HIS A 103 -1.55 10.88 3.55
C HIS A 103 -0.27 11.39 2.85
N ASN A 104 -0.42 12.09 1.71
CA ASN A 104 0.72 12.68 1.00
C ASN A 104 1.45 13.71 1.87
N VAL A 105 0.69 14.61 2.51
CA VAL A 105 1.23 15.66 3.38
C VAL A 105 1.95 15.03 4.58
N PHE A 106 1.39 13.96 5.14
CA PHE A 106 2.03 13.19 6.21
C PHE A 106 3.37 12.61 5.74
N PHE A 107 3.40 11.85 4.64
CA PHE A 107 4.63 11.22 4.17
C PHE A 107 5.68 12.27 3.75
N GLU A 108 5.27 13.37 3.11
CA GLU A 108 6.15 14.51 2.80
C GLU A 108 6.76 15.13 4.07
N ALA A 109 5.95 15.33 5.12
CA ALA A 109 6.42 15.85 6.40
C ALA A 109 7.45 14.90 7.04
N VAL A 110 7.15 13.59 7.10
CA VAL A 110 8.05 12.60 7.68
C VAL A 110 9.36 12.48 6.90
N GLN A 111 9.36 12.72 5.59
CA GLN A 111 10.60 12.70 4.81
C GLN A 111 11.60 13.78 5.22
N SER A 112 11.11 14.95 5.61
CA SER A 112 11.94 16.08 6.06
C SER A 112 12.56 15.88 7.45
N MET A 113 12.05 14.93 8.24
CA MET A 113 12.52 14.68 9.60
C MET A 113 13.85 13.91 9.59
N ALA A 114 14.77 14.31 10.47
CA ALA A 114 16.07 13.65 10.62
C ALA A 114 16.01 12.50 11.64
N GLU A 115 15.22 12.66 12.70
CA GLU A 115 15.25 11.77 13.86
C GLU A 115 13.85 11.29 14.30
N ALA A 116 13.82 10.16 15.02
CA ALA A 116 12.57 9.56 15.51
C ALA A 116 11.84 10.44 16.54
N GLU A 117 12.57 11.30 17.26
CA GLU A 117 11.99 12.27 18.19
C GLU A 117 11.08 13.28 17.47
N GLU A 118 11.46 13.74 16.27
CA GLU A 118 10.65 14.66 15.48
C GLU A 118 9.32 14.01 15.07
N LEU A 119 9.36 12.72 14.71
CA LEU A 119 8.15 11.95 14.41
C LEU A 119 7.26 11.81 15.65
N ALA A 120 7.84 11.49 16.81
CA ALA A 120 7.08 11.38 18.06
C ALA A 120 6.37 12.71 18.38
N ARG A 121 7.08 13.84 18.30
CA ARG A 121 6.51 15.18 18.47
C ARG A 121 5.44 15.50 17.44
N TYR A 122 5.66 15.15 16.17
CA TYR A 122 4.66 15.35 15.11
C TYR A 122 3.37 14.57 15.37
N LEU A 123 3.48 13.34 15.89
CA LEU A 123 2.36 12.48 16.27
C LEU A 123 1.78 12.82 17.64
N LEU A 124 2.30 13.85 18.33
CA LEU A 124 1.90 14.19 19.69
C LEU A 124 2.02 13.00 20.66
N LEU A 125 3.13 12.27 20.53
CA LEU A 125 3.55 11.20 21.42
C LEU A 125 4.69 11.73 22.32
N PRO A 126 4.70 11.38 23.62
CA PRO A 126 5.76 11.77 24.53
C PRO A 126 7.08 11.15 24.10
N TRP A 127 8.15 11.94 24.16
CA TRP A 127 9.48 11.41 23.93
C TRP A 127 9.99 10.71 25.20
N THR A 128 11.08 9.96 25.08
CA THR A 128 11.66 9.20 26.19
C THR A 128 12.03 10.08 27.38
N ASP A 129 12.47 11.31 27.12
CA ASP A 129 12.86 12.26 28.15
C ASP A 129 11.66 12.66 29.03
N ASP A 130 10.48 12.81 28.44
CA ASP A 130 9.21 13.16 29.12
C ASP A 130 8.71 12.03 30.04
N LEU A 131 9.26 10.83 29.90
CA LEU A 131 8.85 9.62 30.61
C LEU A 131 9.82 9.27 31.74
N THR A 132 10.90 10.05 31.89
CA THR A 132 11.90 9.88 32.95
C THR A 132 11.24 9.99 34.32
N GLY A 133 11.39 8.96 35.14
CA GLY A 133 10.78 8.89 36.48
C GLY A 133 9.35 8.36 36.50
N ARG A 134 8.71 8.17 35.33
CA ARG A 134 7.45 7.44 35.19
C ARG A 134 7.69 5.99 34.74
N LEU A 135 8.73 5.76 33.95
CA LEU A 135 9.18 4.44 33.49
C LEU A 135 10.58 4.10 34.01
N SER A 136 10.90 2.81 34.07
CA SER A 136 12.25 2.33 34.37
C SER A 136 13.20 2.57 33.18
N SER A 137 14.51 2.59 33.45
CA SER A 137 15.53 2.79 32.40
C SER A 137 15.45 1.73 31.29
N ASP A 138 15.11 0.48 31.63
CA ASP A 138 14.96 -0.60 30.66
C ASP A 138 13.73 -0.39 29.75
N GLU A 139 12.61 0.07 30.32
CA GLU A 139 11.40 0.41 29.58
C GLU A 139 11.62 1.60 28.66
N ILE A 140 12.33 2.63 29.12
CA ILE A 140 12.71 3.80 28.32
C ILE A 140 13.59 3.36 27.13
N GLY A 141 14.61 2.54 27.37
CA GLY A 141 15.47 2.03 26.30
C GLY A 141 14.72 1.18 25.28
N LEU A 142 13.76 0.35 25.73
CA LEU A 142 12.90 -0.42 24.84
C LEU A 142 12.02 0.50 24.00
N LEU A 143 11.40 1.51 24.62
CA LEU A 143 10.53 2.47 23.96
C LEU A 143 11.27 3.28 22.89
N GLN A 144 12.46 3.78 23.20
CA GLN A 144 13.32 4.48 22.24
C GLN A 144 13.55 3.64 20.98
N LYS A 145 13.89 2.37 21.18
CA LYS A 145 14.10 1.42 20.07
C LYS A 145 12.82 1.21 19.25
N GLN A 146 11.64 1.23 19.88
CA GLN A 146 10.36 1.13 19.15
C GLN A 146 10.12 2.37 18.29
N TYR A 147 10.35 3.57 18.81
CA TYR A 147 10.25 4.81 18.04
C TYR A 147 11.19 4.80 16.84
N GLU A 148 12.46 4.43 17.02
CA GLU A 148 13.45 4.34 15.94
C GLU A 148 13.08 3.31 14.86
N ILE A 149 12.46 2.19 15.25
CA ILE A 149 11.98 1.20 14.28
C ILE A 149 10.79 1.74 13.50
N CYS A 150 9.80 2.34 14.17
CA CYS A 150 8.65 2.93 13.50
C CYS A 150 9.07 4.05 12.54
N PHE A 151 9.97 4.93 12.98
CA PHE A 151 10.52 6.00 12.15
C PHE A 151 11.15 5.49 10.86
N ARG A 152 12.05 4.49 10.95
CA ARG A 152 12.67 3.90 9.76
C ARG A 152 11.66 3.24 8.83
N GLN A 153 10.66 2.56 9.39
CA GLN A 153 9.60 1.91 8.60
C GLN A 153 8.72 2.93 7.89
N ILE A 154 8.33 4.02 8.57
CA ILE A 154 7.52 5.09 7.98
C ILE A 154 8.31 5.86 6.92
N LYS A 155 9.61 6.15 7.13
CA LYS A 155 10.45 6.76 6.08
C LYS A 155 10.57 5.86 4.86
N ALA A 156 10.87 4.58 5.05
CA ALA A 156 10.93 3.64 3.93
C ALA A 156 9.60 3.56 3.19
N ALA A 157 8.48 3.54 3.91
CA ALA A 157 7.15 3.59 3.32
C ALA A 157 6.91 4.89 2.52
N GLY A 158 7.28 6.04 3.07
CA GLY A 158 7.17 7.33 2.41
C GLY A 158 8.03 7.44 1.14
N ASP A 159 9.27 6.94 1.16
CA ASP A 159 10.17 6.95 0.00
C ASP A 159 9.53 6.24 -1.20
N LEU A 160 8.93 5.08 -0.92
CA LEU A 160 8.29 4.25 -1.92
C LEU A 160 6.96 4.84 -2.36
N PHE A 161 6.18 5.38 -1.41
CA PHE A 161 4.95 6.08 -1.71
C PHE A 161 5.18 7.25 -2.68
N LEU A 162 6.20 8.07 -2.44
CA LEU A 162 6.55 9.21 -3.29
C LEU A 162 7.14 8.76 -4.62
N LYS A 163 8.06 7.79 -4.63
CA LYS A 163 8.67 7.24 -5.85
C LYS A 163 7.64 6.71 -6.85
N TYR A 164 6.59 6.05 -6.39
CA TYR A 164 5.55 5.47 -7.25
C TYR A 164 4.31 6.35 -7.40
N GLY A 165 4.22 7.46 -6.65
CA GLY A 165 3.17 8.45 -6.77
C GLY A 165 3.38 9.46 -7.90
N GLU A 166 4.56 9.46 -8.56
CA GLU A 166 4.88 10.34 -9.68
C GLU A 166 4.39 9.77 -11.02
N THR A 167 3.67 10.58 -11.80
CA THR A 167 3.40 10.31 -13.21
C THR A 167 4.72 10.28 -13.99
N LEU A 168 5.08 9.10 -14.53
CA LEU A 168 6.25 8.96 -15.39
C LEU A 168 6.12 9.82 -16.67
N PRO A 169 7.11 10.66 -17.01
CA PRO A 169 7.09 11.41 -18.26
C PRO A 169 7.35 10.47 -19.46
N GLY A 170 6.37 10.35 -20.34
CA GLY A 170 6.46 9.59 -21.60
C GLY A 170 5.57 8.34 -21.64
N LYS A 171 5.35 7.79 -22.85
CA LYS A 171 4.65 6.50 -23.03
C LYS A 171 5.67 5.39 -22.70
N PRO A 172 5.45 4.63 -21.63
CA PRO A 172 6.36 3.57 -21.22
C PRO A 172 6.24 2.37 -22.17
N ASP A 173 7.25 1.51 -22.17
CA ASP A 173 7.21 0.26 -22.91
C ASP A 173 6.13 -0.67 -22.32
N SER A 174 5.10 -0.99 -23.11
CA SER A 174 3.97 -1.87 -22.75
C SER A 174 4.40 -3.31 -22.48
N SER A 175 5.59 -3.72 -22.93
CA SER A 175 6.16 -5.03 -22.56
C SER A 175 6.71 -5.06 -21.12
N GLN A 176 6.82 -3.91 -20.46
CA GLN A 176 7.40 -3.75 -19.12
C GLN A 176 6.47 -3.02 -18.14
N HIS A 177 5.30 -2.55 -18.60
CA HIS A 177 4.40 -1.68 -17.83
C HIS A 177 2.94 -2.02 -18.14
N CYS A 178 2.07 -1.89 -17.14
CA CYS A 178 0.63 -1.95 -17.32
C CYS A 178 0.04 -0.60 -16.92
N PHE A 179 -1.13 -0.34 -17.48
CA PHE A 179 -1.84 0.89 -17.29
C PHE A 179 -2.99 0.64 -16.32
N VAL A 180 -2.97 1.36 -15.20
CA VAL A 180 -4.09 1.38 -14.26
C VAL A 180 -4.81 2.71 -14.43
N ILE A 181 -6.05 2.65 -14.92
CA ILE A 181 -6.88 3.83 -15.16
C ILE A 181 -7.50 4.29 -13.85
N TYR A 182 -7.22 5.53 -13.47
CA TYR A 182 -7.68 6.14 -12.23
C TYR A 182 -9.04 6.77 -12.33
N GLU A 183 -9.27 7.47 -13.43
CA GLU A 183 -10.43 8.29 -13.62
C GLU A 183 -10.62 8.51 -15.12
N ILE A 184 -11.88 8.48 -15.52
CA ILE A 184 -12.33 8.86 -16.85
C ILE A 184 -13.09 10.16 -16.61
N VAL A 185 -12.52 11.30 -17.01
CA VAL A 185 -13.12 12.63 -16.79
C VAL A 185 -13.36 13.32 -18.12
N GLU A 186 -14.41 14.15 -18.20
CA GLU A 186 -14.65 15.01 -19.36
C GLU A 186 -13.44 15.91 -19.65
N ALA A 187 -13.12 16.06 -20.93
CA ALA A 187 -12.04 16.93 -21.40
C ALA A 187 -12.19 18.36 -20.83
N GLY A 188 -11.12 18.89 -20.22
CA GLY A 188 -11.10 20.25 -19.66
C GLY A 188 -11.38 20.38 -18.17
N LYS A 189 -11.76 19.29 -17.47
CA LYS A 189 -11.76 19.27 -15.99
C LYS A 189 -10.39 18.84 -15.48
N SER A 190 -9.68 19.75 -14.80
CA SER A 190 -8.44 19.38 -14.11
C SER A 190 -8.80 18.44 -12.94
N PRO A 191 -8.23 17.25 -12.88
CA PRO A 191 -8.46 16.32 -11.79
C PRO A 191 -7.99 16.94 -10.47
N ARG A 192 -8.74 16.68 -9.40
CA ARG A 192 -8.30 17.06 -8.05
C ARG A 192 -7.02 16.27 -7.75
N LYS A 193 -6.00 16.94 -7.21
CA LYS A 193 -4.72 16.35 -6.71
C LYS A 193 -4.94 15.41 -5.52
N ALA A 194 -5.83 14.43 -5.62
CA ALA A 194 -5.84 13.29 -4.72
C ALA A 194 -4.73 12.34 -5.17
N GLY A 195 -3.99 11.77 -4.21
CA GLY A 195 -2.82 10.93 -4.47
C GLY A 195 -3.09 9.86 -5.52
N ILE A 196 -2.32 9.89 -6.62
CA ILE A 196 -2.44 9.00 -7.77
C ILE A 196 -2.49 7.52 -7.34
N MET A 197 -1.70 7.15 -6.33
CA MET A 197 -1.70 5.78 -5.78
C MET A 197 -3.04 5.36 -5.15
N ILE A 198 -3.74 6.28 -4.46
CA ILE A 198 -5.04 6.02 -3.81
C ILE A 198 -6.11 5.73 -4.87
N LYS A 199 -6.06 6.46 -5.99
CA LYS A 199 -6.93 6.19 -7.13
C LYS A 199 -6.61 4.79 -7.73
N ALA A 200 -5.34 4.37 -7.78
CA ALA A 200 -4.92 3.05 -8.32
C ALA A 200 -5.50 1.95 -7.46
N TYR A 201 -5.27 2.09 -6.16
CA TYR A 201 -5.70 1.13 -5.17
C TYR A 201 -7.22 0.91 -5.26
N ASN A 202 -8.02 1.98 -5.28
CA ASN A 202 -9.48 1.86 -5.38
C ASN A 202 -9.93 1.23 -6.70
N LYS A 203 -9.24 1.49 -7.80
CA LYS A 203 -9.54 0.86 -9.09
C LYS A 203 -9.15 -0.62 -9.04
N ILE A 204 -7.91 -0.98 -8.74
CA ILE A 204 -7.45 -2.37 -8.60
C ILE A 204 -8.27 -3.16 -7.57
N LYS A 205 -8.78 -2.52 -6.51
CA LYS A 205 -9.64 -3.11 -5.47
C LYS A 205 -11.07 -3.37 -5.89
N HIS A 206 -11.67 -2.48 -6.67
CA HIS A 206 -13.09 -2.56 -6.98
C HIS A 206 -13.39 -2.95 -8.44
N ARG A 207 -12.44 -2.78 -9.35
CA ARG A 207 -12.53 -3.11 -10.78
C ARG A 207 -11.12 -3.39 -11.34
N PHE A 208 -10.81 -4.66 -11.64
CA PHE A 208 -9.55 -5.04 -12.29
C PHE A 208 -9.47 -4.45 -13.72
N LEU A 209 -9.06 -3.20 -13.81
CA LEU A 209 -8.83 -2.43 -15.02
C LEU A 209 -7.31 -2.37 -15.23
N VAL A 210 -6.74 -3.55 -15.51
CA VAL A 210 -5.35 -3.76 -15.87
C VAL A 210 -5.31 -3.97 -17.37
N PHE A 211 -4.59 -3.12 -18.08
CA PHE A 211 -4.49 -3.17 -19.54
C PHE A 211 -3.04 -3.28 -19.97
N ASP A 212 -2.81 -4.13 -20.98
CA ASP A 212 -1.51 -4.37 -21.59
C ASP A 212 -1.20 -3.34 -22.70
N ASP A 213 -2.23 -2.76 -23.33
CA ASP A 213 -2.09 -1.68 -24.32
C ASP A 213 -3.08 -0.53 -24.03
N PRO A 214 -2.60 0.69 -23.70
CA PRO A 214 -3.45 1.83 -23.47
C PRO A 214 -4.08 2.34 -24.77
N ASP A 215 -3.50 2.07 -25.95
CA ASP A 215 -4.05 2.49 -27.24
C ASP A 215 -5.32 1.71 -27.59
N GLU A 216 -5.42 0.44 -27.19
CA GLU A 216 -6.61 -0.39 -27.39
C GLU A 216 -7.80 0.15 -26.59
N LEU A 217 -7.55 0.65 -25.38
CA LEU A 217 -8.55 1.34 -24.58
C LEU A 217 -8.89 2.73 -25.16
N LEU A 218 -7.88 3.53 -25.54
CA LEU A 218 -8.10 4.87 -26.11
C LEU A 218 -8.86 4.83 -27.44
N GLN A 219 -8.65 3.79 -28.25
CA GLN A 219 -9.44 3.54 -29.47
C GLN A 219 -10.89 3.13 -29.17
N SER A 220 -11.15 2.45 -28.05
CA SER A 220 -12.51 2.09 -27.61
C SER A 220 -13.29 3.27 -27.00
N LEU A 221 -12.59 4.34 -26.60
CA LEU A 221 -13.13 5.56 -26.00
C LEU A 221 -13.33 6.69 -27.02
N THR A 222 -13.52 6.35 -28.30
CA THR A 222 -13.55 7.24 -29.49
C THR A 222 -14.72 8.23 -29.55
N ASP A 223 -15.28 8.66 -28.42
CA ASP A 223 -16.11 9.86 -28.33
C ASP A 223 -15.24 11.02 -27.83
N GLU A 224 -15.19 12.09 -28.62
CA GLU A 224 -14.27 13.24 -28.58
C GLU A 224 -14.27 14.08 -27.26
N GLU A 225 -14.90 13.60 -26.19
CA GLU A 225 -15.15 14.38 -24.96
C GLU A 225 -14.50 13.79 -23.69
N ILE A 226 -13.67 12.75 -23.80
CA ILE A 226 -13.14 12.03 -22.64
C ILE A 226 -11.61 12.15 -22.54
N SER A 227 -11.10 12.56 -21.37
CA SER A 227 -9.69 12.48 -21.00
C SER A 227 -9.48 11.38 -19.95
N THR A 228 -8.43 10.58 -20.14
CA THR A 228 -8.12 9.43 -19.29
C THR A 228 -6.91 9.74 -18.42
N GLU A 229 -7.07 9.78 -17.10
CA GLU A 229 -5.93 9.76 -16.19
C GLU A 229 -5.47 8.32 -16.01
N TYR A 230 -4.27 8.05 -16.52
CA TYR A 230 -3.53 6.83 -16.22
C TYR A 230 -2.24 7.21 -15.50
N SER A 231 -1.70 6.29 -14.72
CA SER A 231 -0.28 6.31 -14.46
C SER A 231 0.27 4.97 -14.86
N VAL A 232 1.51 5.10 -15.23
CA VAL A 232 2.36 4.02 -15.60
C VAL A 232 2.85 3.42 -14.31
N LEU A 233 2.42 2.19 -14.04
CA LEU A 233 3.06 1.39 -13.01
C LEU A 233 4.06 0.47 -13.72
N PRO A 234 5.32 0.39 -13.25
CA PRO A 234 6.27 -0.59 -13.75
C PRO A 234 5.76 -2.00 -13.43
N ILE A 235 5.47 -2.77 -14.46
CA ILE A 235 4.80 -4.07 -14.38
C ILE A 235 5.58 -5.11 -15.18
N ALA A 236 6.87 -5.08 -14.94
CA ALA A 236 7.65 -6.29 -14.81
C ALA A 236 8.18 -6.27 -13.37
N LEU A 237 7.29 -6.48 -12.39
CA LEU A 237 7.74 -6.70 -11.02
C LEU A 237 8.53 -8.00 -11.05
N ASN A 238 9.86 -7.86 -11.03
CA ASN A 238 10.72 -9.01 -10.86
C ASN A 238 10.58 -9.51 -9.41
N ASP A 239 11.14 -10.68 -9.12
CA ASP A 239 11.03 -11.28 -7.79
C ASP A 239 11.52 -10.33 -6.68
N LYS A 240 12.52 -9.48 -6.96
CA LYS A 240 13.03 -8.49 -6.02
C LYS A 240 12.03 -7.37 -5.75
N ASP A 241 11.28 -6.90 -6.76
CA ASP A 241 10.23 -5.90 -6.54
C ASP A 241 9.06 -6.50 -5.72
N ILE A 242 8.69 -7.76 -5.99
CA ILE A 242 7.67 -8.48 -5.21
C ILE A 242 8.11 -8.64 -3.75
N GLU A 243 9.35 -9.07 -3.51
CA GLU A 243 9.94 -9.16 -2.17
C GLU A 243 10.00 -7.81 -1.47
N GLN A 244 10.28 -6.74 -2.21
CA GLN A 244 10.26 -5.38 -1.68
C GLN A 244 8.85 -5.00 -1.20
N TYR A 245 7.80 -5.18 -2.02
CA TYR A 245 6.41 -4.88 -1.62
C TYR A 245 5.93 -5.75 -0.45
N GLU A 246 6.32 -7.02 -0.42
CA GLU A 246 6.06 -7.90 0.71
C GLU A 246 6.72 -7.35 1.98
N THR A 247 8.03 -7.10 1.94
CA THR A 247 8.79 -6.58 3.08
C THR A 247 8.20 -5.28 3.61
N ILE A 248 7.78 -4.38 2.72
CA ILE A 248 7.14 -3.12 3.08
C ILE A 248 5.79 -3.36 3.72
N THR A 249 4.92 -4.19 3.11
CA THR A 249 3.57 -4.45 3.64
C THR A 249 3.65 -5.04 5.04
N PHE A 250 4.59 -5.97 5.26
CA PHE A 250 4.89 -6.49 6.60
C PHE A 250 5.44 -5.42 7.54
N GLY A 251 6.38 -4.60 7.07
CA GLY A 251 6.95 -3.50 7.85
C GLY A 251 5.88 -2.51 8.31
N ILE A 252 4.93 -2.17 7.43
CA ILE A 252 3.77 -1.34 7.74
C ILE A 252 2.90 -2.00 8.80
N SER A 253 2.52 -3.27 8.61
CA SER A 253 1.66 -3.95 9.59
C SER A 253 2.30 -4.02 10.98
N GLN A 254 3.61 -4.30 11.04
CA GLN A 254 4.37 -4.26 12.29
C GLN A 254 4.45 -2.84 12.88
N CYS A 255 4.62 -1.81 12.05
CA CYS A 255 4.65 -0.42 12.50
C CYS A 255 3.29 -0.02 13.11
N MET A 256 2.20 -0.35 12.43
CA MET A 256 0.84 -0.09 12.92
C MET A 256 0.56 -0.80 14.24
N GLU A 257 0.93 -2.09 14.36
CA GLU A 257 0.83 -2.84 15.63
C GLU A 257 1.61 -2.15 16.75
N ARG A 258 2.85 -1.72 16.48
CA ARG A 258 3.70 -1.05 17.48
C ARG A 258 3.15 0.31 17.89
N LEU A 259 2.67 1.11 16.95
CA LEU A 259 2.04 2.41 17.24
C LEU A 259 0.75 2.24 18.05
N ALA A 260 -0.06 1.23 17.74
CA ALA A 260 -1.25 0.89 18.50
C ALA A 260 -0.89 0.41 19.92
N ALA A 261 0.05 -0.52 20.05
CA ALA A 261 0.51 -1.02 21.35
C ALA A 261 1.14 0.08 22.20
N LEU A 262 1.93 0.97 21.59
CA LEU A 262 2.50 2.14 22.24
C LEU A 262 1.40 3.06 22.77
N THR A 263 0.43 3.41 21.92
CA THR A 263 -0.67 4.29 22.30
C THR A 263 -1.48 3.71 23.46
N LEU A 264 -1.85 2.42 23.36
CA LEU A 264 -2.55 1.72 24.44
C LEU A 264 -1.75 1.67 25.75
N GLY A 265 -0.44 1.41 25.66
CA GLY A 265 0.42 1.37 26.84
C GLY A 265 0.56 2.73 27.53
N LEU A 266 0.59 3.82 26.76
CA LEU A 266 0.61 5.18 27.30
C LEU A 266 -0.74 5.53 27.96
N ASP A 267 -1.85 5.13 27.35
CA ASP A 267 -3.21 5.30 27.92
C ASP A 267 -3.37 4.50 29.23
N GLU A 268 -2.94 3.23 29.27
CA GLU A 268 -2.98 2.38 30.47
C GLU A 268 -2.11 2.95 31.61
N ALA A 269 -1.04 3.66 31.29
CA ALA A 269 -0.15 4.30 32.25
C ALA A 269 -0.61 5.70 32.69
N GLU A 270 -1.78 6.18 32.23
CA GLU A 270 -2.29 7.53 32.48
C GLU A 270 -1.26 8.62 32.12
N ILE A 271 -0.50 8.37 31.06
CA ILE A 271 0.48 9.32 30.54
C ILE A 271 -0.24 10.17 29.51
N GLU A 272 -0.62 11.39 29.93
CA GLU A 272 -1.19 12.37 29.02
C GLU A 272 -0.24 12.66 27.86
N LEU A 273 -0.87 12.79 26.70
CA LEU A 273 -0.24 12.92 25.41
C LEU A 273 -0.42 14.40 25.02
N MET A 274 0.66 15.06 24.62
CA MET A 274 0.73 16.53 24.47
C MET A 274 -0.21 17.11 23.41
#